data_AF-A0A3P5ZY25-F1
#
_entry.id   AF-A0A3P5ZY25-F1
#
_cell.length_a   1.000
_cell.length_b   1.000
_cell.length_c   1.000
_cell.angle_alpha   90.00
_cell.angle_beta   90.00
_cell.angle_gamma   90.00
#
_symmetry.space_group_name_H-M   'P 1'
#
loop_
_entity.id
_entity.type
_entity.pdbx_description
1 polymer ?
#
loop_
_entity_poly.entity_id
_entity_poly.type
_entity_poly.pdbx_seq_one_letter_code
_entity_poly.pdbx_strand_id
1 'polypeptide(L)'
;MKKYFSFEVQILDDKNVRRRFRASNFQSVTRVKPYICTMPLKMDEGWNQIQLNLPDLTRRAYGTNYAETLRVQVHANCRLRRIYFAERLYSDEELPPEFKLYLPVQV
;
A
#
# COMPACT_ATOMS: atom_id res chain seq x y z
N MET A 1 3.02 3.99 -18.15
CA MET A 1 2.31 2.69 -18.34
C MET A 1 0.84 2.93 -18.01
N LYS A 2 -0.08 2.98 -18.98
CA LYS A 2 -1.53 3.16 -18.75
C LYS A 2 -2.24 1.80 -18.72
N LYS A 3 -1.84 0.92 -17.81
CA LYS A 3 -2.42 -0.43 -17.65
C LYS A 3 -3.04 -0.57 -16.26
N TYR A 4 -3.99 -1.48 -16.14
CA TYR A 4 -4.62 -1.78 -14.85
C TYR A 4 -3.63 -2.46 -13.92
N PHE A 5 -3.54 -1.91 -12.71
CA PHE A 5 -2.68 -2.34 -11.63
C PHE A 5 -3.48 -2.39 -10.33
N SER A 6 -3.20 -3.41 -9.53
CA SER A 6 -3.73 -3.54 -8.17
C SER A 6 -2.74 -4.28 -7.29
N PHE A 7 -2.89 -4.09 -5.99
CA PHE A 7 -2.22 -4.91 -4.99
C PHE A 7 -3.13 -5.08 -3.77
N GLU A 8 -2.85 -6.12 -3.01
CA GLU A 8 -3.61 -6.54 -1.84
C GLU A 8 -2.70 -6.74 -0.64
N VAL A 9 -3.16 -6.29 0.51
CA VAL A 9 -2.54 -6.54 1.80
C VAL A 9 -3.57 -7.19 2.71
N GLN A 10 -3.26 -8.39 3.21
CA GLN A 10 -4.06 -9.08 4.20
C GLN A 10 -3.49 -8.82 5.58
N ILE A 11 -4.35 -8.38 6.49
CA ILE A 11 -4.01 -8.04 7.87
C ILE A 11 -4.85 -8.84 8.85
N LEU A 12 -4.34 -8.97 10.06
CA LEU A 12 -5.06 -9.44 11.23
C LEU A 12 -5.37 -8.24 12.14
N ASP A 13 -6.60 -8.14 12.62
CA ASP A 13 -6.99 -7.14 13.62
C ASP A 13 -6.94 -7.69 15.05
N ASP A 14 -7.09 -6.81 16.04
CA ASP A 14 -7.16 -7.14 17.47
C ASP A 14 -8.34 -8.04 17.87
N LYS A 15 -9.35 -8.18 16.98
CA LYS A 15 -10.47 -9.12 17.13
C LYS A 15 -10.20 -10.46 16.46
N ASN A 16 -8.95 -10.71 16.04
CA ASN A 16 -8.53 -11.92 15.34
C ASN A 16 -9.29 -12.15 14.02
N VAL A 17 -9.80 -11.08 13.40
CA VAL A 17 -10.49 -11.11 12.11
C VAL A 17 -9.50 -10.77 11.01
N ARG A 18 -9.48 -11.62 9.98
CA ARG A 18 -8.66 -11.41 8.79
C ARG A 18 -9.36 -10.42 7.85
N ARG A 19 -8.68 -9.33 7.53
CA ARG A 19 -9.19 -8.30 6.62
C ARG A 19 -8.24 -8.07 5.47
N ARG A 20 -8.76 -7.53 4.38
CA ARG A 20 -7.98 -7.29 3.16
C ARG A 20 -8.14 -5.87 2.67
N PHE A 21 -7.03 -5.21 2.43
CA PHE A 21 -6.96 -3.93 1.76
C PHE A 21 -6.54 -4.15 0.32
N ARG A 22 -7.39 -3.78 -0.64
CA ARG A 22 -7.07 -3.80 -2.06
C ARG A 22 -6.97 -2.37 -2.55
N ALA A 23 -5.83 -1.98 -3.09
CA ALA A 23 -5.66 -0.70 -3.78
C ALA A 23 -5.60 -0.97 -5.30
N SER A 24 -6.32 -0.18 -6.09
CA SER A 24 -6.39 -0.39 -7.54
C SER A 24 -6.60 0.90 -8.32
N ASN A 25 -5.98 1.00 -9.49
CA ASN A 25 -6.00 2.21 -10.32
C ASN A 25 -7.21 2.32 -11.28
N PHE A 26 -8.07 1.29 -11.30
CA PHE A 26 -9.31 1.27 -12.10
C PHE A 26 -10.57 1.46 -11.25
N GLN A 27 -10.40 1.54 -9.93
CA GLN A 27 -11.51 1.77 -9.03
C GLN A 27 -11.57 3.25 -8.67
N SER A 28 -12.75 3.85 -8.73
CA SER A 28 -12.97 5.28 -8.47
C SER A 28 -13.47 5.59 -7.06
N VAL A 29 -14.04 4.60 -6.38
CA VAL A 29 -14.71 4.77 -5.09
C VAL A 29 -14.16 3.79 -4.05
N THR A 30 -13.97 4.30 -2.83
CA THR A 30 -13.67 3.46 -1.68
C THR A 30 -14.92 2.67 -1.28
N ARG A 31 -14.79 1.35 -1.11
CA ARG A 31 -15.88 0.50 -0.61
C ARG A 31 -15.38 -0.35 0.54
N VAL A 32 -16.07 -0.23 1.67
CA VAL A 32 -15.77 -1.01 2.87
C VAL A 32 -16.78 -2.14 2.98
N LYS A 33 -16.30 -3.38 2.91
CA LYS A 33 -17.05 -4.60 3.24
C LYS A 33 -16.41 -5.27 4.46
N PRO A 34 -17.11 -6.14 5.18
CA PRO A 34 -16.61 -6.73 6.43
C PRO A 34 -15.20 -7.32 6.35
N TYR A 35 -14.87 -8.01 5.25
CA TYR A 35 -13.58 -8.69 5.07
C TYR A 35 -12.66 -8.02 4.04
N ILE A 36 -13.16 -7.05 3.27
CA ILE A 36 -12.39 -6.39 2.21
C ILE A 36 -12.72 -4.91 2.13
N CYS A 37 -11.69 -4.07 2.14
CA CYS A 37 -11.75 -2.65 1.84
C CYS A 37 -11.04 -2.44 0.50
N THR A 38 -11.77 -1.89 -0.47
CA THR A 38 -11.24 -1.61 -1.80
C THR A 38 -11.09 -0.11 -1.97
N MET A 39 -9.88 0.36 -2.30
CA MET A 39 -9.50 1.77 -2.33
C MET A 39 -9.01 2.16 -3.73
N PRO A 40 -9.34 3.38 -4.20
CA PRO A 40 -8.77 3.93 -5.42
C PRO A 40 -7.27 4.22 -5.23
N LEU A 41 -6.47 3.93 -6.25
CA LEU A 41 -5.04 4.24 -6.31
C LEU A 41 -4.79 5.19 -7.47
N LYS A 42 -4.47 6.44 -7.17
CA LYS A 42 -3.98 7.38 -8.18
C LYS A 42 -2.47 7.19 -8.31
N MET A 43 -1.99 7.08 -9.54
CA MET A 43 -0.57 6.99 -9.85
C MET A 43 -0.21 8.11 -10.83
N ASP A 44 0.94 8.73 -10.61
CA ASP A 44 1.50 9.74 -11.48
C ASP A 44 2.41 9.12 -12.56
N GLU A 45 2.83 9.91 -13.54
CA GLU A 45 3.74 9.44 -14.57
C GLU A 45 5.15 9.16 -14.00
N GLY A 46 5.70 7.99 -14.32
CA GLY A 46 7.04 7.59 -13.88
C GLY A 46 7.04 6.66 -12.66
N TRP A 47 8.06 6.81 -11.81
CA TRP A 47 8.21 6.02 -10.58
C TRP A 47 7.38 6.63 -9.45
N ASN A 48 6.55 5.80 -8.81
CA ASN A 48 5.67 6.21 -7.73
C ASN A 48 6.11 5.53 -6.42
N GLN A 49 6.11 6.29 -5.31
CA GLN A 49 6.26 5.73 -3.97
C GLN A 49 4.89 5.72 -3.28
N ILE A 50 4.37 4.53 -3.05
CA ILE A 50 3.07 4.34 -2.39
C ILE A 50 3.34 3.98 -0.93
N GLN A 51 2.77 4.77 -0.03
CA GLN A 51 2.85 4.55 1.41
C GLN A 51 1.46 4.23 1.95
N LEU A 52 1.35 3.16 2.74
CA LEU A 52 0.10 2.72 3.34
C LEU A 52 0.26 2.65 4.86
N ASN A 53 -0.49 3.49 5.55
CA ASN A 53 -0.61 3.41 7.00
C ASN A 53 -1.63 2.33 7.37
N LEU A 54 -1.18 1.09 7.51
CA LEU A 54 -2.04 -0.06 7.85
C LEU A 54 -2.78 0.12 9.20
N PRO A 55 -2.14 0.64 10.27
CA PRO A 55 -2.85 0.97 11.51
C PRO A 55 -4.01 1.95 11.31
N ASP A 56 -3.76 3.08 10.65
CA ASP A 56 -4.81 4.11 10.47
C ASP A 56 -5.93 3.62 9.54
N LEU A 57 -5.60 2.87 8.49
CA LEU A 57 -6.59 2.27 7.58
C LEU A 57 -7.48 1.25 8.30
N THR A 58 -6.92 0.42 9.16
CA THR A 58 -7.67 -0.57 9.94
C THR A 58 -8.63 0.11 10.90
N ARG A 59 -8.15 1.15 11.60
CA ARG A 59 -8.97 1.95 12.51
C ARG A 59 -10.10 2.69 11.80
N ARG A 60 -9.83 3.33 10.65
CA ARG A 60 -10.84 4.07 9.88
C ARG A 60 -11.88 3.18 9.21
N ALA A 61 -11.46 2.05 8.65
CA ALA A 61 -12.38 1.17 7.91
C ALA A 61 -13.24 0.32 8.85
N TYR A 62 -12.69 -0.11 9.99
CA TYR A 62 -13.31 -1.15 10.81
C TYR A 62 -13.44 -0.82 12.30
N GLY A 63 -12.85 0.29 12.76
CA GLY A 63 -12.84 0.64 14.18
C GLY A 63 -12.04 -0.33 15.04
N THR A 64 -11.12 -1.10 14.44
CA THR A 64 -10.26 -2.07 15.12
C THR A 64 -8.78 -1.70 15.00
N ASN A 65 -7.94 -2.28 15.84
CA ASN A 65 -6.50 -2.04 15.80
C ASN A 65 -5.79 -3.05 14.89
N TYR A 66 -4.77 -2.57 14.20
CA TYR A 66 -3.87 -3.42 13.41
C TYR A 66 -2.98 -4.24 14.35
N ALA A 67 -2.94 -5.56 14.15
CA ALA A 67 -2.04 -6.45 14.87
C ALA A 67 -0.83 -6.82 14.00
N GLU A 68 -1.07 -7.48 12.85
CA GLU A 68 0.00 -7.94 11.97
C GLU A 68 -0.44 -8.02 10.50
N THR A 69 0.54 -8.08 9.59
CA THR A 69 0.33 -8.30 8.17
C THR A 69 0.61 -9.77 7.84
N LEU A 70 -0.39 -10.46 7.31
CA LEU A 70 -0.31 -11.89 6.98
C LEU A 70 0.22 -12.15 5.57
N ARG A 71 -0.15 -11.29 4.60
CA ARG A 71 0.18 -11.51 3.19
C ARG A 71 0.17 -10.20 2.41
N VAL A 72 1.15 -10.03 1.53
CA VAL A 72 1.15 -8.99 0.49
C VAL A 72 1.11 -9.68 -0.87
N GLN A 73 0.18 -9.27 -1.73
CA GLN A 73 0.01 -9.79 -3.08
C GLN A 73 0.00 -8.62 -4.07
N VAL A 74 0.92 -8.65 -5.03
CA VAL A 74 1.00 -7.63 -6.08
C VAL A 74 0.56 -8.25 -7.41
N HIS A 75 -0.33 -7.58 -8.14
CA HIS A 75 -0.79 -8.06 -9.44
C HIS A 75 0.08 -7.54 -10.59
N ALA A 76 -0.17 -8.07 -11.79
CA ALA A 76 0.58 -7.78 -13.00
C ALA A 76 0.54 -6.29 -13.42
N ASN A 77 1.29 -5.96 -14.48
CA ASN A 77 1.41 -4.62 -15.07
C ASN A 77 2.06 -3.56 -14.17
N CYS A 78 2.95 -3.97 -13.26
CA CYS A 78 3.80 -3.06 -12.51
C CYS A 78 5.28 -3.38 -12.70
N ARG A 79 6.14 -2.39 -12.44
CA ARG A 79 7.57 -2.58 -12.22
C ARG A 79 7.83 -2.25 -10.76
N LEU A 80 8.27 -3.25 -10.00
CA LEU A 80 8.58 -3.08 -8.58
C LEU A 80 10.07 -2.83 -8.43
N ARG A 81 10.42 -1.77 -7.70
CA ARG A 81 11.80 -1.53 -7.29
C ARG A 81 12.04 -2.10 -5.90
N ARG A 82 11.20 -1.73 -4.93
CA ARG A 82 11.32 -2.12 -3.51
C ARG A 82 9.94 -2.19 -2.86
N ILE A 83 9.77 -3.13 -1.95
CA ILE A 83 8.64 -3.23 -1.01
C ILE A 83 9.26 -3.48 0.36
N TYR A 84 8.89 -2.67 1.34
CA TYR A 84 9.39 -2.79 2.71
C TYR A 84 8.31 -2.34 3.70
N PHE A 85 8.44 -2.81 4.94
CA PHE A 85 7.66 -2.32 6.06
C PHE A 85 8.49 -1.30 6.84
N ALA A 86 7.82 -0.27 7.35
CA ALA A 86 8.42 0.73 8.22
C ALA A 86 7.49 0.98 9.40
N GLU A 87 8.07 1.13 10.59
CA GLU A 87 7.31 1.40 11.83
C GLU A 87 6.70 2.81 11.83
N ARG A 88 7.45 3.77 11.28
CA ARG A 88 7.05 5.17 11.17
C ARG A 88 7.28 5.69 9.75
N LEU A 89 6.68 6.84 9.46
CA LEU A 89 6.88 7.54 8.20
C LEU A 89 8.24 8.24 8.26
N TYR A 90 9.24 7.64 7.61
CA TYR A 90 10.56 8.25 7.48
C TYR A 90 10.53 9.30 6.37
N SER A 91 11.11 10.47 6.63
CA SER A 91 11.37 11.45 5.57
C SER A 91 12.49 10.96 4.66
N ASP A 92 12.57 11.53 3.45
CA ASP A 92 13.64 11.18 2.50
C ASP A 92 15.03 11.34 3.11
N GLU A 93 15.26 12.29 4.02
CA GLU A 93 16.57 12.51 4.64
C GLU A 93 16.99 11.37 5.57
N GLU A 94 16.05 10.85 6.37
CA GLU A 94 16.27 9.78 7.34
C GLU A 94 16.39 8.39 6.70
N LEU A 95 15.94 8.23 5.45
CA LEU A 95 16.03 6.96 4.76
C LEU A 95 17.51 6.64 4.44
N PRO A 96 17.99 5.41 4.75
CA PRO A 96 19.30 4.97 4.29
C PRO A 96 19.42 5.11 2.76
N PRO A 97 20.62 5.29 2.20
CA PRO A 97 20.83 5.42 0.75
C PRO A 97 20.19 4.27 -0.05
N GLU A 98 20.14 3.08 0.54
CA GLU A 98 19.52 1.89 -0.03
C GLU A 98 17.99 1.94 -0.11
N PHE A 99 17.32 2.89 0.54
CA PHE A 99 15.87 3.07 0.47
C PHE A 99 15.45 4.35 -0.25
N LYS A 100 16.38 5.31 -0.42
CA LYS A 100 16.17 6.53 -1.20
C LYS A 100 15.86 6.23 -2.66
N LEU A 101 14.91 6.99 -3.21
CA LEU A 101 14.46 6.87 -4.60
C LEU A 101 15.27 7.83 -5.47
N TYR A 102 16.49 7.43 -5.82
CA TYR A 102 17.26 8.19 -6.82
C TYR A 102 16.62 8.00 -8.19
N LEU A 103 16.16 9.09 -8.80
CA LEU A 103 15.88 9.15 -10.22
C LEU A 103 17.22 9.00 -10.96
N PRO A 104 17.28 8.24 -12.07
CA PRO A 104 18.48 8.20 -12.88
C PRO A 104 18.80 9.62 -13.35
N VAL A 105 20.04 10.06 -13.18
CA VAL A 105 20.55 11.31 -13.76
C VAL A 105 20.34 11.19 -15.27
N GLN A 106 19.56 12.09 -15.85
CA GLN A 106 19.52 12.23 -17.30
C GLN A 106 20.89 12.77 -17.72
N VAL A 107 21.64 11.94 -18.46
CA VAL A 107 22.85 12.37 -19.18
C VAL A 107 22.42 13.02 -20.48
#